data_AF-A0A7X8IEX1-F1
#
_entry.id   AF-A0A7X8IEX1-F1
#
_cell.length_a   1.000
_cell.length_b   1.000
_cell.length_c   1.000
_cell.angle_alpha   90.00
_cell.angle_beta   90.00
_cell.angle_gamma   90.00
#
_symmetry.space_group_name_H-M   'P 1'
#
loop_
_entity.id
_entity.type
_entity.pdbx_description
1 polymer ?
#
loop_
_entity_poly.entity_id
_entity_poly.type
_entity_poly.pdbx_seq_one_letter_code
_entity_poly.pdbx_strand_id
1 'polypeptide(L)'
;MSTQKVIIHTDGGSRGNPGPGAAGYTIDDAGGRRLAACGFFLGKVTNNYAEYTAVGKALRHAQRIGARHVELYSDSNLLVQQINGHYKVKSDAIRPLYQRCMEILNSFESWRIIHVPREQNTEADKLANLAMDAQHDIDQTPGALSGKTVRLGILLSGSGRTMLNLHHEIAAGRLNAKIVRVISSRSTVVGVQRAREIGLEPVVIRRKDFADVESFSTKLAQELDTAGVDLVVQAGWLCLWHIPPHFENRVMNIHPALLPAFGGQGMWGHHVHEAVLKTGCKISGCTVHFCTNEYDAGPIIIQRACEVCDDDTPDTLADRVFEQECIAYPQAIALFAQGRLKVQGNIVKRLL
;
A
#
# COMPACT_ATOMS: atom_id res chain seq x y z
N MET A 1 10.54 14.38 11.44
CA MET A 1 11.46 14.41 12.61
C MET A 1 12.67 13.55 12.23
N SER A 2 13.87 14.11 12.23
CA SER A 2 15.10 13.36 11.93
C SER A 2 15.35 12.33 13.03
N THR A 3 15.41 11.04 12.68
CA THR A 3 15.64 9.97 13.63
C THR A 3 17.12 9.92 13.99
N GLN A 4 17.53 10.59 15.08
CA GLN A 4 18.96 10.71 15.42
C GLN A 4 19.60 9.37 15.81
N LYS A 5 18.88 8.52 16.55
CA LYS A 5 19.35 7.19 16.98
C LYS A 5 18.40 6.11 16.48
N VAL A 6 18.98 5.01 15.99
CA VAL A 6 18.23 3.81 15.58
C VAL A 6 18.76 2.56 16.26
N ILE A 7 17.85 1.63 16.52
CA ILE A 7 18.11 0.29 17.05
C ILE A 7 17.86 -0.69 15.91
N ILE A 8 18.84 -1.55 15.62
CA ILE A 8 18.80 -2.48 14.50
C ILE A 8 18.93 -3.90 15.03
N HIS A 9 18.09 -4.81 14.57
CA HIS A 9 18.27 -6.26 14.76
C HIS A 9 18.50 -6.90 13.40
N THR A 10 19.48 -7.80 13.28
CA THR A 10 19.82 -8.45 12.02
C THR A 10 20.01 -9.94 12.20
N ASP A 11 19.56 -10.71 11.21
CA ASP A 11 19.80 -12.15 11.12
C ASP A 11 20.06 -12.56 9.68
N GLY A 12 20.82 -13.65 9.48
CA GLY A 12 21.05 -14.22 8.17
C GLY A 12 21.32 -15.72 8.24
N GLY A 13 20.66 -16.47 7.36
CA GLY A 13 20.71 -17.93 7.37
C GLY A 13 20.72 -18.57 5.99
N SER A 14 21.11 -19.84 5.95
CA SER A 14 21.07 -20.68 4.75
C SER A 14 20.61 -22.11 5.06
N ARG A 15 19.70 -22.64 4.25
CA ARG A 15 19.23 -24.04 4.30
C ARG A 15 20.25 -24.95 3.64
N GLY A 16 21.17 -25.49 4.47
CA GLY A 16 22.41 -26.09 4.00
C GLY A 16 23.49 -25.01 3.81
N ASN A 17 24.76 -25.32 4.04
CA ASN A 17 25.82 -24.32 4.08
C ASN A 17 27.00 -24.73 3.17
N PRO A 18 27.04 -24.31 1.89
CA PRO A 18 26.14 -23.34 1.23
C PRO A 18 24.81 -23.93 0.73
N GLY A 19 23.77 -23.11 0.67
CA GLY A 19 22.41 -23.47 0.25
C GLY A 19 21.55 -22.24 -0.01
N PRO A 20 20.24 -22.38 -0.28
CA PRO A 20 19.33 -21.24 -0.36
C PRO A 20 19.39 -20.44 0.95
N GLY A 21 19.75 -19.16 0.86
CA GLY A 21 19.93 -18.30 2.01
C GLY A 21 19.23 -16.95 1.86
N ALA A 22 19.06 -16.29 2.98
CA ALA A 22 18.32 -15.06 3.11
C ALA A 22 18.86 -14.22 4.27
N ALA A 23 18.59 -12.92 4.22
CA ALA A 23 18.94 -11.96 5.25
C ALA A 23 17.69 -11.22 5.74
N GLY A 24 17.58 -10.95 7.03
CA GLY A 24 16.49 -10.22 7.64
C GLY A 24 17.00 -9.11 8.57
N TYR A 25 16.26 -8.01 8.64
CA TYR A 25 16.52 -7.00 9.66
C TYR A 25 15.26 -6.21 10.06
N THR A 26 15.29 -5.68 11.28
CA THR A 26 14.40 -4.62 11.73
C THR A 26 15.19 -3.36 12.10
N ILE A 27 14.54 -2.19 11.99
CA ILE A 27 15.06 -0.91 12.46
C ILE A 27 13.96 -0.21 13.23
N ASP A 28 14.24 0.17 14.47
CA ASP A 28 13.36 0.92 15.35
C ASP A 28 14.00 2.28 15.71
N ASP A 29 13.19 3.30 15.98
CA ASP A 29 13.68 4.52 16.61
C ASP A 29 13.92 4.33 18.11
N ALA A 30 14.53 5.33 18.75
CA ALA A 30 14.80 5.28 20.19
C ALA A 30 13.52 5.16 21.07
N GLY A 31 12.34 5.47 20.54
CA GLY A 31 11.06 5.31 21.21
C GLY A 31 10.43 3.92 21.01
N GLY A 32 11.11 3.01 20.30
CA GLY A 32 10.61 1.67 19.99
C GLY A 32 9.62 1.64 18.82
N ARG A 33 9.49 2.72 18.06
CA ARG A 33 8.65 2.70 16.85
C ARG A 33 9.44 2.10 15.69
N ARG A 34 8.85 1.08 15.06
CA ARG A 34 9.38 0.43 13.88
C ARG A 34 9.46 1.37 12.68
N LEU A 35 10.66 1.48 12.12
CA LEU A 35 11.00 2.27 10.93
C LEU A 35 11.25 1.40 9.70
N ALA A 36 11.70 0.15 9.88
CA ALA A 36 11.92 -0.81 8.80
C ALA A 36 11.81 -2.25 9.28
N ALA A 37 11.25 -3.14 8.47
CA ALA A 37 11.23 -4.60 8.70
C ALA A 37 11.31 -5.32 7.35
N CYS A 38 12.49 -5.79 6.97
CA CYS A 38 12.74 -6.30 5.63
C CYS A 38 13.45 -7.66 5.65
N GLY A 39 13.09 -8.53 4.70
CA GLY A 39 13.76 -9.78 4.38
C GLY A 39 14.22 -9.81 2.93
N PHE A 40 15.35 -10.46 2.64
CA PHE A 40 15.96 -10.49 1.31
C PHE A 40 16.38 -11.90 0.95
N PHE A 41 15.91 -12.39 -0.18
CA PHE A 41 16.35 -13.68 -0.70
C PHE A 41 17.70 -13.52 -1.42
N LEU A 42 18.69 -14.36 -1.09
CA LEU A 42 20.06 -14.21 -1.59
C LEU A 42 20.47 -15.30 -2.57
N GLY A 43 19.57 -16.24 -2.90
CA GLY A 43 19.91 -17.43 -3.68
C GLY A 43 20.85 -18.34 -2.90
N LYS A 44 21.83 -18.95 -3.58
CA LYS A 44 22.74 -19.92 -2.94
C LYS A 44 23.93 -19.23 -2.27
N VAL A 45 23.96 -19.17 -0.94
CA VAL A 45 25.00 -18.48 -0.14
C VAL A 45 25.42 -19.32 1.08
N THR A 46 26.42 -18.86 1.84
CA THR A 46 26.79 -19.43 3.15
C THR A 46 26.12 -18.64 4.28
N ASN A 47 26.03 -19.23 5.48
CA ASN A 47 25.47 -18.54 6.66
C ASN A 47 26.17 -17.21 6.93
N ASN A 48 27.51 -17.21 7.05
CA ASN A 48 28.26 -15.99 7.33
C ASN A 48 28.09 -14.93 6.23
N TYR A 49 27.91 -15.33 4.97
CA TYR A 49 27.64 -14.38 3.90
C TYR A 49 26.27 -13.72 4.06
N ALA A 50 25.25 -14.51 4.43
CA ALA A 50 23.91 -14.00 4.69
C ALA A 50 23.91 -13.01 5.88
N GLU A 51 24.59 -13.35 6.97
CA GLU A 51 24.75 -12.52 8.17
C GLU A 51 25.36 -11.15 7.86
N TYR A 52 26.51 -11.14 7.18
CA TYR A 52 27.15 -9.90 6.75
C TYR A 52 26.30 -9.11 5.75
N THR A 53 25.53 -9.80 4.90
CA THR A 53 24.61 -9.15 3.98
C THR A 53 23.45 -8.48 4.73
N ALA A 54 22.93 -9.10 5.80
CA ALA A 54 21.89 -8.53 6.65
C ALA A 54 22.35 -7.21 7.27
N VAL A 55 23.52 -7.22 7.91
CA VAL A 55 24.16 -6.02 8.47
C VAL A 55 24.37 -4.95 7.41
N GLY A 56 24.99 -5.29 6.27
CA GLY A 56 25.27 -4.33 5.21
C GLY A 56 24.00 -3.72 4.57
N LYS A 57 22.88 -4.45 4.54
CA LYS A 57 21.60 -3.92 4.06
C LYS A 57 20.93 -3.03 5.11
N ALA A 58 20.93 -3.45 6.37
CA ALA A 58 20.35 -2.68 7.47
C ALA A 58 21.07 -1.32 7.67
N LEU A 59 22.40 -1.33 7.65
CA LEU A 59 23.20 -0.10 7.78
C LEU A 59 22.97 0.89 6.64
N ARG A 60 22.86 0.40 5.38
CA ARG A 60 22.49 1.25 4.24
C ARG A 60 21.10 1.84 4.39
N HIS A 61 20.15 1.10 4.94
CA HIS A 61 18.82 1.63 5.24
C HIS A 61 18.93 2.74 6.30
N ALA A 62 19.65 2.50 7.40
CA ALA A 62 19.88 3.49 8.45
C ALA A 62 20.48 4.81 7.92
N GLN A 63 21.43 4.74 6.97
CA GLN A 63 21.95 5.94 6.30
C GLN A 63 20.87 6.70 5.51
N ARG A 64 20.02 5.99 4.74
CA ARG A 64 18.97 6.63 3.93
C ARG A 64 17.92 7.36 4.77
N ILE A 65 17.61 6.84 5.95
CA ILE A 65 16.67 7.49 6.89
C ILE A 65 17.33 8.56 7.76
N GLY A 66 18.62 8.84 7.54
CA GLY A 66 19.35 9.92 8.19
C GLY A 66 19.71 9.65 9.65
N ALA A 67 19.94 8.37 10.02
CA ALA A 67 20.44 8.03 11.34
C ALA A 67 21.83 8.61 11.59
N ARG A 68 22.07 9.15 12.79
CA ARG A 68 23.39 9.65 13.23
C ARG A 68 24.07 8.67 14.20
N HIS A 69 23.27 7.93 14.98
CA HIS A 69 23.73 6.97 15.97
C HIS A 69 23.09 5.60 15.73
N VAL A 70 23.91 4.54 15.72
CA VAL A 70 23.45 3.16 15.44
C VAL A 70 23.74 2.23 16.61
N GLU A 71 22.75 1.44 16.98
CA GLU A 71 22.89 0.35 17.93
C GLU A 71 22.39 -0.94 17.28
N LEU A 72 23.30 -1.84 16.96
CA LEU A 72 23.02 -3.06 16.20
C LEU A 72 23.12 -4.30 17.08
N TYR A 73 22.13 -5.17 16.96
CA TYR A 73 22.01 -6.44 17.65
C TYR A 73 22.02 -7.59 16.65
N SER A 74 22.82 -8.62 16.92
CA SER A 74 22.92 -9.84 16.13
C SER A 74 23.22 -11.04 17.03
N ASP A 75 22.67 -12.20 16.72
CA ASP A 75 22.98 -13.47 17.38
C ASP A 75 24.22 -14.17 16.80
N SER A 76 24.86 -13.56 15.79
CA SER A 76 26.09 -14.07 15.19
C SER A 76 27.33 -13.62 15.94
N ASN A 77 27.73 -14.35 16.98
CA ASN A 77 28.91 -13.99 17.79
C ASN A 77 30.18 -13.80 16.93
N LEU A 78 30.40 -14.63 15.90
CA LEU A 78 31.56 -14.49 15.01
C LEU A 78 31.58 -13.11 14.32
N LEU A 79 30.46 -12.70 13.72
CA LEU A 79 30.33 -11.42 13.04
C LEU A 79 30.54 -10.26 14.02
N VAL A 80 29.91 -10.32 15.20
CA VAL A 80 30.01 -9.27 16.23
C VAL A 80 31.46 -9.09 16.68
N GLN A 81 32.17 -10.18 16.96
CA GLN A 81 33.59 -10.13 17.38
C GLN A 81 34.51 -9.63 16.26
N GLN A 82 34.19 -9.90 15.00
CA GLN A 82 34.95 -9.39 13.86
C GLN A 82 34.75 -7.89 13.64
N ILE A 83 33.50 -7.39 13.71
CA ILE A 83 33.20 -5.95 13.60
C ILE A 83 33.80 -5.16 14.76
N ASN A 84 33.76 -5.70 15.98
CA ASN A 84 34.43 -5.10 17.14
C ASN A 84 35.97 -5.21 17.10
N GLY A 85 36.55 -5.82 16.06
CA GLY A 85 38.00 -5.89 15.87
C GLY A 85 38.72 -6.94 16.74
N HIS A 86 37.97 -7.73 17.52
CA HIS A 86 38.55 -8.80 18.34
C HIS A 86 39.02 -9.98 17.48
N TYR A 87 38.30 -10.30 16.40
CA TYR A 87 38.63 -11.39 15.49
C TYR A 87 38.96 -10.90 14.08
N LYS A 88 39.92 -11.56 13.42
CA LYS A 88 40.29 -11.27 12.02
C LYS A 88 39.30 -11.93 11.04
N VAL A 89 38.94 -11.21 9.97
CA VAL A 89 38.21 -11.78 8.83
C VAL A 89 39.20 -12.44 7.87
N LYS A 90 39.23 -13.77 7.87
CA LYS A 90 40.14 -14.56 7.01
C LYS A 90 39.52 -14.96 5.66
N SER A 91 38.20 -14.98 5.56
CA SER A 91 37.49 -15.43 4.35
C SER A 91 37.53 -14.35 3.27
N ASP A 92 37.99 -14.71 2.08
CA ASP A 92 38.04 -13.79 0.93
C ASP A 92 36.65 -13.42 0.40
N ALA A 93 35.65 -14.28 0.58
CA ALA A 93 34.26 -13.98 0.22
C ALA A 93 33.61 -12.99 1.19
N ILE A 94 34.01 -13.00 2.47
CA ILE A 94 33.43 -12.14 3.52
C ILE A 94 34.17 -10.80 3.62
N ARG A 95 35.48 -10.77 3.31
CA ARG A 95 36.32 -9.57 3.44
C ARG A 95 35.73 -8.31 2.76
N PRO A 96 35.16 -8.38 1.53
CA PRO A 96 34.54 -7.21 0.91
C PRO A 96 33.28 -6.74 1.65
N LEU A 97 32.44 -7.67 2.14
CA LEU A 97 31.24 -7.33 2.91
C LEU A 97 31.61 -6.69 4.25
N TYR A 98 32.63 -7.22 4.92
CA TYR A 98 33.18 -6.64 6.15
C TYR A 98 33.68 -5.22 5.93
N GLN A 99 34.53 -5.00 4.92
CA GLN A 99 35.05 -3.67 4.58
C GLN A 99 33.91 -2.69 4.34
N ARG A 100 32.88 -3.10 3.58
CA ARG A 100 31.71 -2.27 3.31
C ARG A 100 30.90 -1.93 4.56
N CYS A 101 30.73 -2.89 5.46
CA CYS A 101 30.06 -2.65 6.74
C CYS A 101 30.85 -1.65 7.59
N MET A 102 32.17 -1.81 7.69
CA MET A 102 33.03 -0.89 8.44
C MET A 102 33.04 0.53 7.84
N GLU A 103 33.09 0.67 6.51
CA GLU A 103 32.95 1.95 5.82
C GLU A 103 31.67 2.68 6.22
N ILE A 104 30.54 1.96 6.22
CA ILE A 104 29.24 2.54 6.56
C ILE A 104 29.16 2.86 8.05
N LEU A 105 29.61 1.95 8.93
CA LEU A 105 29.61 2.15 10.37
C LEU A 105 30.40 3.43 10.74
N ASN A 106 31.58 3.60 10.15
CA ASN A 106 32.43 4.77 10.39
C ASN A 106 31.87 6.08 9.80
N SER A 107 30.77 6.05 9.04
CA SER A 107 30.08 7.26 8.58
C SER A 107 29.06 7.79 9.59
N PHE A 108 28.66 7.00 10.58
CA PHE A 108 27.81 7.45 11.68
C PHE A 108 28.63 8.16 12.76
N GLU A 109 27.99 9.07 13.49
CA GLU A 109 28.65 9.80 14.59
C GLU A 109 28.98 8.91 15.77
N SER A 110 28.16 7.88 16.01
CA SER A 110 28.51 6.79 16.88
C SER A 110 27.82 5.50 16.48
N TRP A 111 28.46 4.37 16.77
CA TRP A 111 27.88 3.06 16.56
C TRP A 111 28.32 2.07 17.63
N ARG A 112 27.49 1.07 17.90
CA ARG A 112 27.87 -0.12 18.65
C ARG A 112 27.19 -1.35 18.08
N ILE A 113 27.87 -2.50 18.14
CA ILE A 113 27.32 -3.80 17.79
C ILE A 113 27.42 -4.74 19.00
N ILE A 114 26.30 -5.38 19.34
CA ILE A 114 26.13 -6.19 20.54
C ILE A 114 25.65 -7.58 20.13
N HIS A 115 26.29 -8.60 20.68
CA HIS A 115 25.82 -9.98 20.54
C HIS A 115 24.64 -10.24 21.47
N VAL A 116 23.56 -10.81 20.94
CA VAL A 116 22.37 -11.19 21.72
C VAL A 116 22.03 -12.66 21.54
N PRO A 117 21.38 -13.30 22.53
CA PRO A 117 20.81 -14.63 22.34
C PRO A 117 19.74 -14.67 21.24
N ARG A 118 19.55 -15.84 20.61
CA ARG A 118 18.59 -16.04 19.50
C ARG A 118 17.16 -15.66 19.85
N GLU A 119 16.74 -15.94 21.08
CA GLU A 119 15.43 -15.61 21.61
C GLU A 119 15.16 -14.09 21.64
N GLN A 120 16.21 -13.26 21.59
CA GLN A 120 16.11 -11.81 21.52
C GLN A 120 16.21 -11.27 20.07
N ASN A 121 16.42 -12.14 19.07
CA ASN A 121 16.56 -11.78 17.66
C ASN A 121 15.46 -12.39 16.76
N THR A 122 14.35 -12.82 17.35
CA THR A 122 13.31 -13.64 16.70
C THR A 122 12.67 -13.00 15.47
N GLU A 123 12.53 -11.67 15.45
CA GLU A 123 11.84 -11.01 14.35
C GLU A 123 12.72 -10.86 13.09
N ALA A 124 14.01 -10.59 13.26
CA ALA A 124 14.95 -10.58 12.14
C ALA A 124 15.08 -11.98 11.52
N ASP A 125 15.17 -13.02 12.37
CA ASP A 125 15.16 -14.43 11.93
C ASP A 125 13.88 -14.78 11.16
N LYS A 126 12.71 -14.38 11.68
CA LYS A 126 11.43 -14.59 10.99
C LYS A 126 11.44 -13.95 9.60
N LEU A 127 11.95 -12.74 9.45
CA LEU A 127 12.02 -12.04 8.17
C LEU A 127 12.97 -12.74 7.17
N ALA A 128 14.12 -13.23 7.65
CA ALA A 128 15.03 -14.02 6.84
C ALA A 128 14.36 -15.32 6.36
N ASN A 129 13.70 -16.05 7.26
CA ASN A 129 12.98 -17.28 6.93
C ASN A 129 11.84 -17.03 5.94
N LEU A 130 11.02 -15.99 6.14
CA LEU A 130 9.95 -15.62 5.22
C LEU A 130 10.46 -15.33 3.80
N ALA A 131 11.55 -14.55 3.67
CA ALA A 131 12.14 -14.28 2.37
C ALA A 131 12.72 -15.53 1.70
N MET A 132 13.29 -16.45 2.51
CA MET A 132 13.79 -17.73 2.02
C MET A 132 12.68 -18.65 1.52
N ASP A 133 11.56 -18.73 2.24
CA ASP A 133 10.38 -19.50 1.86
C ASP A 133 9.70 -18.94 0.62
N ALA A 134 9.59 -17.61 0.54
CA ALA A 134 8.97 -16.93 -0.59
C ALA A 134 9.87 -16.89 -1.84
N GLN A 135 11.18 -17.12 -1.70
CA GLN A 135 12.19 -16.96 -2.75
C GLN A 135 12.20 -15.57 -3.41
N HIS A 136 11.75 -14.55 -2.69
CA HIS A 136 11.79 -13.16 -3.10
C HIS A 136 11.93 -12.25 -1.88
N ASP A 137 12.24 -10.97 -2.11
CA ASP A 137 12.36 -9.98 -1.04
C ASP A 137 10.99 -9.71 -0.39
N ILE A 138 11.00 -9.46 0.92
CA ILE A 138 9.82 -9.17 1.74
C ILE A 138 10.03 -7.81 2.41
N ASP A 139 9.04 -6.93 2.32
CA ASP A 139 9.02 -5.67 3.06
C ASP A 139 7.76 -5.61 3.93
N GLN A 140 7.96 -5.71 5.23
CA GLN A 140 6.94 -5.57 6.28
C GLN A 140 7.12 -4.26 7.05
N THR A 141 7.87 -3.30 6.50
CA THR A 141 8.06 -1.99 7.12
C THR A 141 6.71 -1.29 7.32
N PRO A 142 6.35 -0.91 8.56
CA PRO A 142 5.16 -0.13 8.81
C PRO A 142 5.27 1.22 8.11
N GLY A 143 4.35 1.53 7.20
CA GLY A 143 4.32 2.82 6.52
C GLY A 143 5.17 2.97 5.24
N ALA A 144 6.07 2.04 4.90
CA ALA A 144 6.91 2.17 3.70
C ALA A 144 6.15 1.65 2.47
N LEU A 145 5.43 2.54 1.83
CA LEU A 145 4.81 2.27 0.55
C LEU A 145 5.67 2.89 -0.54
N SER A 146 6.29 2.05 -1.36
CA SER A 146 7.04 2.50 -2.54
C SER A 146 6.11 3.19 -3.56
N GLY A 147 6.65 4.17 -4.30
CA GLY A 147 5.93 4.92 -5.34
C GLY A 147 5.76 6.42 -5.04
N LYS A 148 5.25 7.16 -6.03
CA LYS A 148 4.88 8.58 -5.86
C LYS A 148 3.66 8.66 -4.96
N THR A 149 3.66 9.54 -3.95
CA THR A 149 2.43 9.84 -3.19
C THR A 149 1.36 10.39 -4.14
N VAL A 150 0.29 9.65 -4.34
CA VAL A 150 -0.76 10.02 -5.29
C VAL A 150 -1.72 11.02 -4.67
N ARG A 151 -1.97 12.14 -5.35
CA ARG A 151 -2.98 13.13 -4.95
C ARG A 151 -4.37 12.68 -5.42
N LEU A 152 -5.25 12.34 -4.47
CA LEU A 152 -6.59 11.84 -4.74
C LEU A 152 -7.61 12.97 -4.76
N GLY A 153 -8.45 12.97 -5.79
CA GLY A 153 -9.72 13.71 -5.84
C GLY A 153 -10.89 12.76 -5.57
N ILE A 154 -11.56 12.91 -4.43
CA ILE A 154 -12.69 12.05 -4.06
C ILE A 154 -13.99 12.68 -4.56
N LEU A 155 -14.79 11.90 -5.31
CA LEU A 155 -16.14 12.27 -5.73
C LEU A 155 -17.16 11.44 -4.95
N LEU A 156 -18.13 12.08 -4.29
CA LEU A 156 -19.15 11.39 -3.51
C LEU A 156 -20.56 11.96 -3.71
N SER A 157 -21.59 11.16 -3.42
CA SER A 157 -23.00 11.58 -3.48
C SER A 157 -23.83 11.12 -2.27
N GLY A 158 -23.21 10.47 -1.29
CA GLY A 158 -23.91 9.80 -0.19
C GLY A 158 -23.14 9.78 1.13
N SER A 159 -23.05 8.61 1.75
CA SER A 159 -22.58 8.45 3.14
C SER A 159 -21.09 8.73 3.34
N GLY A 160 -20.25 8.59 2.31
CA GLY A 160 -18.81 8.80 2.42
C GLY A 160 -18.05 7.70 3.18
N ARG A 161 -18.63 6.50 3.37
CA ARG A 161 -17.93 5.38 4.05
C ARG A 161 -16.62 5.01 3.34
N THR A 162 -16.61 4.95 2.02
CA THR A 162 -15.41 4.69 1.20
C THR A 162 -14.33 5.76 1.39
N MET A 163 -14.71 7.04 1.46
CA MET A 163 -13.77 8.14 1.74
C MET A 163 -13.12 7.98 3.11
N LEU A 164 -13.90 7.66 4.14
CA LEU A 164 -13.37 7.41 5.49
C LEU A 164 -12.41 6.22 5.52
N ASN A 165 -12.75 5.12 4.82
CA ASN A 165 -11.84 3.98 4.71
C ASN A 165 -10.50 4.40 4.10
N LEU A 166 -10.52 5.12 2.96
CA LEU A 166 -9.29 5.61 2.33
C LEU A 166 -8.50 6.56 3.24
N HIS A 167 -9.18 7.44 3.98
CA HIS A 167 -8.55 8.31 4.97
C HIS A 167 -7.83 7.50 6.06
N HIS A 168 -8.49 6.47 6.61
CA HIS A 168 -7.88 5.61 7.63
C HIS A 168 -6.67 4.82 7.10
N GLU A 169 -6.75 4.27 5.87
CA GLU A 169 -5.61 3.59 5.24
C GLU A 169 -4.42 4.53 5.03
N ILE A 170 -4.66 5.78 4.62
CA ILE A 170 -3.63 6.81 4.47
C ILE A 170 -3.04 7.18 5.84
N ALA A 171 -3.89 7.48 6.83
CA ALA A 171 -3.47 7.89 8.17
C ALA A 171 -2.65 6.79 8.89
N ALA A 172 -2.99 5.52 8.64
CA ALA A 172 -2.26 4.38 9.17
C ALA A 172 -0.98 4.04 8.37
N GLY A 173 -0.65 4.80 7.32
CA GLY A 173 0.51 4.54 6.47
C GLY A 173 0.38 3.27 5.61
N ARG A 174 -0.83 2.76 5.39
CA ARG A 174 -1.10 1.59 4.53
C ARG A 174 -1.44 1.95 3.08
N LEU A 175 -1.71 3.23 2.80
CA LEU A 175 -1.88 3.76 1.44
C LEU A 175 -1.04 5.04 1.18
N ASN A 176 -0.20 5.05 0.13
CA ASN A 176 0.70 6.16 -0.21
C ASN A 176 -0.02 7.17 -1.07
N ALA A 177 -0.98 7.83 -0.45
CA ALA A 177 -1.82 8.79 -1.11
C ALA A 177 -2.13 9.95 -0.17
N LYS A 178 -2.61 11.04 -0.75
CA LYS A 178 -3.14 12.18 0.00
C LYS A 178 -4.45 12.59 -0.64
N ILE A 179 -5.51 12.72 0.15
CA ILE A 179 -6.75 13.34 -0.33
C ILE A 179 -6.52 14.84 -0.44
N VAL A 180 -6.54 15.38 -1.65
CA VAL A 180 -6.32 16.82 -1.92
C VAL A 180 -7.61 17.57 -2.25
N ARG A 181 -8.65 16.85 -2.67
CA ARG A 181 -9.96 17.42 -2.96
C ARG A 181 -11.06 16.42 -2.66
N VAL A 182 -12.15 16.89 -2.07
CA VAL A 182 -13.41 16.17 -1.95
C VAL A 182 -14.47 17.00 -2.66
N ILE A 183 -15.23 16.39 -3.56
CA ILE A 183 -16.34 17.01 -4.27
C ILE A 183 -17.60 16.20 -4.00
N SER A 184 -18.66 16.89 -3.57
CA SER A 184 -19.98 16.29 -3.37
C SER A 184 -20.97 16.78 -4.41
N SER A 185 -21.76 15.88 -4.98
CA SER A 185 -22.88 16.25 -5.85
C SER A 185 -24.12 16.72 -5.09
N ARG A 186 -24.12 16.60 -3.75
CA ARG A 186 -25.23 16.94 -2.87
C ARG A 186 -24.74 17.74 -1.66
N SER A 187 -25.45 18.79 -1.29
CA SER A 187 -25.05 19.71 -0.21
C SER A 187 -25.27 19.14 1.20
N THR A 188 -26.24 18.24 1.37
CA THR A 188 -26.75 17.79 2.68
C THR A 188 -26.66 16.27 2.82
N VAL A 189 -25.49 15.70 2.53
CA VAL A 189 -25.23 14.26 2.74
C VAL A 189 -24.21 14.06 3.84
N VAL A 190 -24.32 12.93 4.54
CA VAL A 190 -23.44 12.56 5.66
C VAL A 190 -21.96 12.58 5.25
N GLY A 191 -21.64 12.25 3.99
CA GLY A 191 -20.27 12.33 3.47
C GLY A 191 -19.65 13.73 3.52
N VAL A 192 -20.44 14.80 3.40
CA VAL A 192 -19.96 16.18 3.52
C VAL A 192 -19.55 16.50 4.96
N GLN A 193 -20.35 16.07 5.93
CA GLN A 193 -20.03 16.25 7.36
C GLN A 193 -18.78 15.45 7.74
N ARG A 194 -18.73 14.17 7.36
CA ARG A 194 -17.58 13.28 7.61
C ARG A 194 -16.28 13.82 7.03
N ALA A 195 -16.32 14.44 5.85
CA ALA A 195 -15.14 15.05 5.26
C ALA A 195 -14.60 16.19 6.13
N ARG A 196 -15.48 17.06 6.64
CA ARG A 196 -15.10 18.16 7.54
C ARG A 196 -14.54 17.65 8.86
N GLU A 197 -15.14 16.59 9.42
CA GLU A 197 -14.68 15.95 10.66
C GLU A 197 -13.24 15.42 10.55
N ILE A 198 -12.82 14.96 9.37
CA ILE A 198 -11.43 14.52 9.09
C ILE A 198 -10.54 15.66 8.55
N GLY A 199 -10.98 16.91 8.65
CA GLY A 199 -10.21 18.10 8.28
C GLY A 199 -10.16 18.42 6.78
N LEU A 200 -11.09 17.89 5.98
CA LEU A 200 -11.20 18.17 4.54
C LEU A 200 -12.44 19.03 4.27
N GLU A 201 -12.28 20.19 3.65
CA GLU A 201 -13.43 21.01 3.23
C GLU A 201 -13.94 20.60 1.83
N PRO A 202 -15.16 20.05 1.71
CA PRO A 202 -15.69 19.61 0.43
C PRO A 202 -16.18 20.77 -0.42
N VAL A 203 -15.98 20.65 -1.74
CA VAL A 203 -16.63 21.53 -2.71
C VAL A 203 -17.95 20.89 -3.14
N VAL A 204 -19.04 21.66 -3.12
CA VAL A 204 -20.34 21.16 -3.56
C VAL A 204 -20.59 21.59 -5.01
N ILE A 205 -20.70 20.62 -5.92
CA ILE A 205 -20.98 20.84 -7.35
C ILE A 205 -22.18 19.96 -7.72
N ARG A 206 -23.39 20.53 -7.75
CA ARG A 206 -24.62 19.76 -7.98
C ARG A 206 -24.98 19.78 -9.45
N ARG A 207 -25.26 18.62 -10.06
CA ARG A 207 -25.65 18.52 -11.48
C ARG A 207 -26.81 19.44 -11.86
N LYS A 208 -27.78 19.62 -10.96
CA LYS A 208 -28.97 20.47 -11.17
C LYS A 208 -28.67 21.98 -11.31
N ASP A 209 -27.49 22.43 -10.91
CA ASP A 209 -27.09 23.83 -11.01
C ASP A 209 -26.52 24.19 -12.40
N PHE A 210 -26.48 23.22 -13.32
CA PHE A 210 -25.92 23.36 -14.66
C PHE A 210 -26.98 23.03 -15.72
N ALA A 211 -26.93 23.74 -16.85
CA ALA A 211 -27.87 23.56 -17.96
C ALA A 211 -27.78 22.16 -18.58
N ASP A 212 -26.56 21.63 -18.68
CA ASP A 212 -26.27 20.38 -19.38
C ASP A 212 -25.14 19.59 -18.69
N VAL A 213 -24.86 18.39 -19.20
CA VAL A 213 -23.80 17.51 -18.67
C VAL A 213 -22.41 18.04 -19.01
N GLU A 214 -22.24 18.79 -20.10
CA GLU A 214 -20.95 19.31 -20.55
C GLU A 214 -20.43 20.42 -19.64
N SER A 215 -21.28 21.40 -19.34
CA SER A 215 -20.98 22.50 -18.42
C SER A 215 -20.71 21.98 -16.99
N PHE A 216 -21.47 20.98 -16.54
CA PHE A 216 -21.21 20.28 -15.29
C PHE A 216 -19.85 19.56 -15.29
N SER A 217 -19.57 18.79 -16.34
CA SER A 217 -18.33 18.01 -16.49
C SER A 217 -17.10 18.92 -16.58
N THR A 218 -17.23 20.03 -17.29
CA THR A 218 -16.18 21.07 -17.40
C THR A 218 -15.85 21.67 -16.05
N LYS A 219 -16.87 22.05 -15.26
CA LYS A 219 -16.65 22.60 -13.93
C LYS A 219 -16.01 21.58 -12.98
N LEU A 220 -16.40 20.31 -13.09
CA LEU A 220 -15.81 19.23 -12.30
C LEU A 220 -14.33 19.04 -12.63
N ALA A 221 -13.98 18.96 -13.92
CA ALA A 221 -12.60 18.83 -14.37
C ALA A 221 -11.73 20.02 -13.92
N GLN A 222 -12.21 21.25 -14.07
CA GLN A 222 -11.51 22.46 -13.62
C GLN A 222 -11.17 22.42 -12.13
N GLU A 223 -12.10 21.97 -11.29
CA GLU A 223 -11.88 21.86 -9.84
C GLU A 223 -10.81 20.81 -9.51
N LEU A 224 -10.83 19.67 -10.20
CA LEU A 224 -9.87 18.59 -10.03
C LEU A 224 -8.47 19.00 -10.53
N ASP A 225 -8.38 19.69 -11.66
CA ASP A 225 -7.12 20.22 -12.21
C ASP A 225 -6.50 21.27 -11.29
N THR A 226 -7.31 22.21 -10.79
CA THR A 226 -6.86 23.26 -9.86
C THR A 226 -6.31 22.65 -8.57
N ALA A 227 -6.92 21.56 -8.09
CA ALA A 227 -6.42 20.82 -6.94
C ALA A 227 -5.18 19.95 -7.25
N GLY A 228 -4.76 19.85 -8.51
CA GLY A 228 -3.66 19.02 -8.95
C GLY A 228 -3.92 17.54 -8.68
N VAL A 229 -5.13 17.05 -8.98
CA VAL A 229 -5.45 15.64 -8.75
C VAL A 229 -4.64 14.74 -9.69
N ASP A 230 -3.96 13.73 -9.13
CA ASP A 230 -3.27 12.70 -9.90
C ASP A 230 -4.24 11.56 -10.30
N LEU A 231 -5.15 11.17 -9.40
CA LEU A 231 -6.15 10.12 -9.58
C LEU A 231 -7.50 10.55 -8.98
N VAL A 232 -8.57 10.46 -9.77
CA VAL A 232 -9.95 10.66 -9.31
C VAL A 232 -10.53 9.35 -8.82
N VAL A 233 -11.22 9.38 -7.69
CA VAL A 233 -11.80 8.22 -7.02
C VAL A 233 -13.29 8.49 -6.85
N GLN A 234 -14.12 7.78 -7.62
CA GLN A 234 -15.57 7.79 -7.44
C GLN A 234 -15.90 6.89 -6.24
N ALA A 235 -16.35 7.52 -5.16
CA ALA A 235 -16.64 6.93 -3.84
C ALA A 235 -18.16 7.03 -3.57
N GLY A 236 -18.94 6.30 -4.37
CA GLY A 236 -20.40 6.41 -4.40
C GLY A 236 -20.87 7.68 -5.12
N TRP A 237 -20.27 7.96 -6.27
CA TRP A 237 -20.66 9.07 -7.15
C TRP A 237 -21.83 8.65 -8.05
N LEU A 238 -22.89 9.45 -8.11
CA LEU A 238 -24.14 9.09 -8.80
C LEU A 238 -24.48 9.99 -10.00
N CYS A 239 -23.56 10.87 -10.42
CA CYS A 239 -23.80 11.76 -11.54
C CYS A 239 -23.00 11.33 -12.77
N LEU A 240 -23.63 11.36 -13.94
CA LEU A 240 -22.89 11.22 -15.19
C LEU A 240 -21.86 12.36 -15.30
N TRP A 241 -20.62 11.97 -15.56
CA TRP A 241 -19.51 12.88 -15.83
C TRP A 241 -18.87 12.45 -17.14
N HIS A 242 -18.82 13.35 -18.12
CA HIS A 242 -18.02 13.15 -19.32
C HIS A 242 -16.56 13.42 -18.99
N ILE A 243 -15.79 12.34 -18.88
CA ILE A 243 -14.39 12.35 -18.50
C ILE A 243 -13.58 12.90 -19.68
N PRO A 244 -12.82 13.99 -19.50
CA PRO A 244 -12.01 14.54 -20.58
C PRO A 244 -10.77 13.67 -20.83
N PRO A 245 -10.18 13.70 -22.04
CA PRO A 245 -9.10 12.77 -22.43
C PRO A 245 -7.88 12.74 -21.50
N HIS A 246 -7.52 13.86 -20.87
CA HIS A 246 -6.36 13.91 -19.96
C HIS A 246 -6.57 13.18 -18.62
N PHE A 247 -7.82 12.81 -18.30
CA PHE A 247 -8.18 11.95 -17.18
C PHE A 247 -8.39 10.47 -17.59
N GLU A 248 -8.15 10.12 -18.86
CA GLU A 248 -8.20 8.73 -19.30
C GLU A 248 -7.26 7.86 -18.45
N ASN A 249 -7.77 6.72 -17.96
CA ASN A 249 -7.07 5.83 -17.02
C ASN A 249 -6.58 6.52 -15.73
N ARG A 250 -7.22 7.63 -15.34
CA ARG A 250 -6.97 8.39 -14.11
C ARG A 250 -8.25 8.72 -13.35
N VAL A 251 -9.31 7.97 -13.62
CA VAL A 251 -10.56 7.94 -12.86
C VAL A 251 -10.87 6.50 -12.54
N MET A 252 -11.02 6.16 -11.26
CA MET A 252 -11.46 4.86 -10.81
C MET A 252 -12.86 4.94 -10.20
N ASN A 253 -13.62 3.85 -10.35
CA ASN A 253 -14.85 3.61 -9.61
C ASN A 253 -14.77 2.25 -8.93
N ILE A 254 -15.56 2.09 -7.86
CA ILE A 254 -15.84 0.80 -7.25
C ILE A 254 -17.33 0.50 -7.38
N HIS A 255 -17.63 -0.65 -7.96
CA HIS A 255 -18.99 -1.12 -8.20
C HIS A 255 -19.31 -2.31 -7.29
N PRO A 256 -20.46 -2.35 -6.59
CA PRO A 256 -20.80 -3.39 -5.61
C PRO A 256 -21.30 -4.70 -6.25
N ALA A 257 -20.67 -5.12 -7.35
CA ALA A 257 -20.86 -6.42 -7.98
C ALA A 257 -19.60 -6.88 -8.73
N LEU A 258 -19.58 -8.16 -9.14
CA LEU A 258 -18.55 -8.72 -10.02
C LEU A 258 -18.87 -8.40 -11.49
N LEU A 259 -18.41 -7.25 -11.99
CA LEU A 259 -18.61 -6.85 -13.38
C LEU A 259 -18.09 -7.92 -14.36
N PRO A 260 -18.79 -8.11 -15.50
CA PRO A 260 -19.88 -7.27 -16.01
C PRO A 260 -21.26 -7.54 -15.40
N ALA A 261 -21.40 -8.50 -14.48
CA ALA A 261 -22.69 -8.81 -13.87
C ALA A 261 -23.18 -7.64 -13.00
N PHE A 262 -24.48 -7.36 -13.10
CA PHE A 262 -25.17 -6.34 -12.32
C PHE A 262 -24.53 -4.93 -12.44
N GLY A 263 -23.89 -4.60 -13.56
CA GLY A 263 -23.39 -3.27 -13.88
C GLY A 263 -24.30 -2.49 -14.83
N GLY A 264 -23.95 -1.24 -15.08
CA GLY A 264 -24.62 -0.38 -16.05
C GLY A 264 -25.67 0.56 -15.45
N GLN A 265 -26.38 1.25 -16.33
CA GLN A 265 -27.33 2.28 -15.91
C GLN A 265 -28.43 1.71 -14.98
N GLY A 266 -28.63 2.35 -13.83
CA GLY A 266 -29.63 1.96 -12.82
C GLY A 266 -29.12 0.99 -11.77
N MET A 267 -27.95 0.38 -11.98
CA MET A 267 -27.33 -0.55 -11.05
C MET A 267 -26.40 0.22 -10.11
N TRP A 268 -26.94 0.84 -9.07
CA TRP A 268 -26.16 1.55 -8.07
C TRP A 268 -26.76 1.35 -6.67
N GLY A 269 -25.91 1.41 -5.64
CA GLY A 269 -26.34 1.26 -4.25
C GLY A 269 -27.19 0.00 -4.03
N HIS A 270 -28.31 0.16 -3.33
CA HIS A 270 -29.21 -0.95 -2.96
C HIS A 270 -29.75 -1.75 -4.15
N HIS A 271 -29.98 -1.12 -5.30
CA HIS A 271 -30.54 -1.80 -6.47
C HIS A 271 -29.66 -2.98 -6.92
N VAL A 272 -28.35 -2.89 -6.71
CA VAL A 272 -27.41 -3.97 -7.05
C VAL A 272 -27.65 -5.18 -6.14
N HIS A 273 -27.68 -4.97 -4.83
CA HIS A 273 -27.88 -6.04 -3.85
C HIS A 273 -29.26 -6.69 -3.98
N GLU A 274 -30.31 -5.88 -4.21
CA GLU A 274 -31.65 -6.37 -4.50
C GLU A 274 -31.68 -7.26 -5.76
N ALA A 275 -31.01 -6.84 -6.83
CA ALA A 275 -30.95 -7.62 -8.07
C ALA A 275 -30.16 -8.94 -7.89
N VAL A 276 -29.06 -8.91 -7.14
CA VAL A 276 -28.25 -10.10 -6.81
C VAL A 276 -29.09 -11.12 -6.04
N LEU A 277 -29.79 -10.68 -4.98
CA LEU A 277 -30.64 -11.55 -4.16
C LEU A 277 -31.84 -12.08 -4.96
N LYS A 278 -32.52 -11.21 -5.71
CA LYS A 278 -33.64 -11.59 -6.58
C LYS A 278 -33.27 -12.64 -7.62
N THR A 279 -32.02 -12.61 -8.10
CA THR A 279 -31.50 -13.60 -9.06
C THR A 279 -31.13 -14.92 -8.40
N GLY A 280 -31.02 -14.97 -7.06
CA GLY A 280 -30.63 -16.16 -6.31
C GLY A 280 -29.13 -16.47 -6.39
N CYS A 281 -28.30 -15.44 -6.62
CA CYS A 281 -26.85 -15.61 -6.64
C CYS A 281 -26.32 -16.14 -5.31
N LYS A 282 -25.29 -16.99 -5.35
CA LYS A 282 -24.58 -17.50 -4.16
C LYS A 282 -23.24 -16.81 -3.91
N ILE A 283 -22.80 -16.02 -4.88
CA ILE A 283 -21.57 -15.23 -4.83
C ILE A 283 -21.91 -13.83 -5.33
N SER A 284 -21.43 -12.83 -4.59
CA SER A 284 -21.40 -11.43 -4.99
C SER A 284 -19.98 -10.89 -4.81
N GLY A 285 -19.79 -9.59 -4.80
CA GLY A 285 -18.49 -8.98 -4.58
C GLY A 285 -18.45 -7.52 -4.99
N CYS A 286 -17.24 -7.03 -5.20
CA CYS A 286 -17.01 -5.69 -5.72
C CYS A 286 -15.97 -5.70 -6.85
N THR A 287 -16.08 -4.73 -7.75
CA THR A 287 -15.13 -4.52 -8.85
C THR A 287 -14.59 -3.10 -8.81
N VAL A 288 -13.26 -2.96 -8.80
CA VAL A 288 -12.58 -1.69 -9.06
C VAL A 288 -12.13 -1.66 -10.51
N HIS A 289 -12.48 -0.62 -11.24
CA HIS A 289 -12.14 -0.45 -12.65
C HIS A 289 -11.82 1.01 -12.97
N PHE A 290 -11.10 1.26 -14.06
CA PHE A 290 -11.03 2.61 -14.60
C PHE A 290 -12.38 3.00 -15.22
N CYS A 291 -12.78 4.25 -15.08
CA CYS A 291 -14.01 4.75 -15.68
C CYS A 291 -13.79 5.11 -17.16
N THR A 292 -14.82 4.86 -17.96
CA THR A 292 -14.98 5.41 -19.30
C THR A 292 -16.24 6.29 -19.31
N ASN A 293 -16.64 6.80 -20.47
CA ASN A 293 -17.92 7.52 -20.62
C ASN A 293 -19.12 6.56 -20.76
N GLU A 294 -18.91 5.25 -20.61
CA GLU A 294 -19.94 4.23 -20.53
C GLU A 294 -19.98 3.65 -19.10
N TYR A 295 -21.18 3.48 -18.56
CA TYR A 295 -21.36 3.00 -17.19
C TYR A 295 -20.76 1.59 -17.02
N ASP A 296 -19.86 1.46 -16.06
CA ASP A 296 -19.27 0.19 -15.59
C ASP A 296 -18.64 -0.68 -16.70
N ALA A 297 -18.21 -0.05 -17.80
CA ALA A 297 -17.69 -0.74 -18.99
C ALA A 297 -16.15 -0.66 -19.12
N GLY A 298 -15.49 0.07 -18.23
CA GLY A 298 -14.05 0.29 -18.31
C GLY A 298 -13.20 -0.88 -17.83
N PRO A 299 -11.87 -0.78 -18.01
CA PRO A 299 -10.97 -1.89 -17.80
C PRO A 299 -10.82 -2.21 -16.31
N ILE A 300 -11.08 -3.48 -15.96
CA ILE A 300 -11.10 -3.99 -14.58
C ILE A 300 -9.68 -4.07 -14.00
N ILE A 301 -9.50 -3.56 -12.78
CA ILE A 301 -8.22 -3.56 -12.06
C ILE A 301 -8.20 -4.68 -11.02
N ILE A 302 -9.22 -4.75 -10.15
CA ILE A 302 -9.35 -5.72 -9.06
C ILE A 302 -10.81 -6.15 -8.93
N GLN A 303 -11.01 -7.43 -8.64
CA GLN A 303 -12.28 -7.96 -8.16
C GLN A 303 -12.06 -8.71 -6.85
N ARG A 304 -13.04 -8.64 -5.96
CA ARG A 304 -13.10 -9.43 -4.73
C ARG A 304 -14.50 -9.98 -4.57
N ALA A 305 -14.60 -11.25 -4.21
CA ALA A 305 -15.86 -11.95 -4.05
C ALA A 305 -16.21 -12.13 -2.57
N CYS A 306 -17.51 -12.27 -2.28
CA CYS A 306 -18.04 -12.72 -1.00
C CYS A 306 -19.24 -13.64 -1.22
N GLU A 307 -19.55 -14.45 -0.22
CA GLU A 307 -20.74 -15.31 -0.22
C GLU A 307 -22.03 -14.50 -0.08
N VAL A 308 -23.09 -14.99 -0.71
CA VAL A 308 -24.46 -14.55 -0.48
C VAL A 308 -25.15 -15.62 0.36
N CYS A 309 -25.52 -15.27 1.58
CA CYS A 309 -26.19 -16.17 2.52
C CYS A 309 -27.67 -16.28 2.19
N ASP A 310 -28.28 -17.41 2.54
CA ASP A 310 -29.70 -17.68 2.21
C ASP A 310 -30.67 -16.73 2.93
N ASP A 311 -30.25 -16.14 4.05
CA ASP A 311 -31.02 -15.21 4.88
C ASP A 311 -30.61 -13.74 4.68
N ASP A 312 -29.78 -13.43 3.68
CA ASP A 312 -29.35 -12.07 3.41
C ASP A 312 -30.52 -11.14 3.05
N THR A 313 -30.49 -9.94 3.62
CA THR A 313 -31.21 -8.78 3.10
C THR A 313 -30.28 -7.96 2.20
N PRO A 314 -30.83 -7.03 1.38
CA PRO A 314 -29.99 -6.11 0.63
C PRO A 314 -28.98 -5.34 1.50
N ASP A 315 -29.36 -4.97 2.73
CA ASP A 315 -28.48 -4.28 3.68
C ASP A 315 -27.35 -5.18 4.19
N THR A 316 -27.65 -6.42 4.62
CA THR A 316 -26.61 -7.34 5.13
C THR A 316 -25.63 -7.75 4.03
N LEU A 317 -26.13 -7.96 2.82
CA LEU A 317 -25.27 -8.18 1.65
C LEU A 317 -24.45 -6.94 1.31
N ALA A 318 -25.04 -5.74 1.39
CA ALA A 318 -24.32 -4.48 1.14
C ALA A 318 -23.14 -4.29 2.11
N ASP A 319 -23.34 -4.58 3.40
CA ASP A 319 -22.27 -4.47 4.39
C ASP A 319 -21.17 -5.50 4.14
N ARG A 320 -21.50 -6.74 3.78
CA ARG A 320 -20.50 -7.77 3.43
C ARG A 320 -19.73 -7.44 2.15
N VAL A 321 -20.40 -6.89 1.14
CA VAL A 321 -19.73 -6.38 -0.07
C VAL A 321 -18.84 -5.19 0.30
N PHE A 322 -19.29 -4.29 1.17
CA PHE A 322 -18.51 -3.13 1.61
C PHE A 322 -17.23 -3.51 2.37
N GLU A 323 -17.20 -4.62 3.12
CA GLU A 323 -15.96 -5.16 3.68
C GLU A 323 -14.93 -5.49 2.60
N GLN A 324 -15.37 -6.05 1.46
CA GLN A 324 -14.50 -6.32 0.33
C GLN A 324 -14.08 -5.02 -0.39
N GLU A 325 -14.98 -4.04 -0.49
CA GLU A 325 -14.66 -2.72 -1.04
C GLU A 325 -13.56 -2.01 -0.25
N CYS A 326 -13.62 -2.11 1.08
CA CYS A 326 -12.62 -1.55 1.99
C CYS A 326 -11.21 -2.07 1.71
N ILE A 327 -11.08 -3.27 1.13
CA ILE A 327 -9.80 -3.89 0.77
C ILE A 327 -9.45 -3.62 -0.70
N ALA A 328 -10.42 -3.79 -1.61
CA ALA A 328 -10.19 -3.72 -3.05
C ALA A 328 -9.75 -2.33 -3.50
N TYR A 329 -10.41 -1.27 -3.00
CA TYR A 329 -10.15 0.09 -3.49
C TYR A 329 -8.76 0.60 -3.10
N PRO A 330 -8.32 0.53 -1.82
CA PRO A 330 -6.95 0.88 -1.46
C PRO A 330 -5.90 0.08 -2.25
N GLN A 331 -6.13 -1.21 -2.47
CA GLN A 331 -5.23 -2.06 -3.25
C GLN A 331 -5.08 -1.57 -4.70
N ALA A 332 -6.18 -1.18 -5.36
CA ALA A 332 -6.15 -0.64 -6.72
C ALA A 332 -5.39 0.69 -6.80
N ILE A 333 -5.63 1.58 -5.83
CA ILE A 333 -4.93 2.87 -5.73
C ILE A 333 -3.43 2.64 -5.47
N ALA A 334 -3.06 1.67 -4.64
CA ALA A 334 -1.67 1.32 -4.39
C ALA A 334 -0.96 0.81 -5.66
N LEU A 335 -1.61 -0.05 -6.45
CA LEU A 335 -1.07 -0.49 -7.74
C LEU A 335 -0.87 0.68 -8.72
N PHE A 336 -1.81 1.63 -8.73
CA PHE A 336 -1.67 2.87 -9.51
C PHE A 336 -0.48 3.72 -9.03
N ALA A 337 -0.35 3.93 -7.72
CA ALA A 337 0.74 4.70 -7.10
C ALA A 337 2.13 4.11 -7.40
N GLN A 338 2.20 2.78 -7.50
CA GLN A 338 3.41 2.03 -7.84
C GLN A 338 3.72 2.00 -9.34
N GLY A 339 2.84 2.55 -10.20
CA GLY A 339 3.00 2.48 -11.65
C GLY A 339 2.85 1.06 -12.22
N ARG A 340 2.13 0.18 -11.51
CA ARG A 340 2.00 -1.25 -11.85
C ARG A 340 0.79 -1.56 -12.72
N LEU A 341 0.06 -0.57 -13.20
CA LEU A 341 -1.12 -0.77 -14.05
C LEU A 341 -0.80 -0.34 -15.47
N LYS A 342 -0.90 -1.28 -16.42
CA LYS A 342 -0.79 -0.99 -17.86
C LYS A 342 -2.08 -1.38 -18.56
N VAL A 343 -2.79 -0.40 -19.11
CA VAL A 343 -4.00 -0.63 -19.89
C VAL A 343 -3.64 -0.99 -21.33
N GLN A 344 -4.23 -2.06 -21.86
CA GLN A 344 -4.10 -2.51 -23.25
C GLN A 344 -5.49 -2.88 -23.78
N GLY A 345 -6.07 -2.01 -24.63
CA GLY A 345 -7.49 -2.11 -24.95
C GLY A 345 -8.33 -1.98 -23.67
N ASN A 346 -9.30 -2.87 -23.48
CA ASN A 346 -10.14 -2.89 -22.27
C ASN A 346 -9.61 -3.81 -21.15
N ILE A 347 -8.30 -4.09 -21.13
CA ILE A 347 -7.68 -5.01 -20.16
C ILE A 347 -6.57 -4.28 -19.40
N VAL A 348 -6.57 -4.40 -18.07
CA VAL A 348 -5.45 -3.95 -17.23
C VAL A 348 -4.47 -5.11 -16.99
N LYS A 349 -3.22 -4.94 -17.41
CA LYS A 349 -2.11 -5.82 -17.02
C LYS A 349 -1.43 -5.26 -15.79
N ARG A 350 -1.31 -6.09 -14.75
CA ARG A 350 -0.51 -5.78 -13.55
C ARG A 350 0.94 -6.09 -13.83
N LEU A 351 1.79 -5.06 -13.81
CA LEU A 351 3.24 -5.19 -13.98
C LEU A 351 3.83 -5.72 -12.67
N LEU A 352 4.75 -6.68 -12.80
CA LEU A 352 5.40 -7.31 -11.64
C LEU A 352 6.23 -6.32 -10.86
#